data_AF-A0A445IIH9-F1
#
_entry.id   AF-A0A445IIH9-F1
#
_cell.length_a   1.000
_cell.length_b   1.000
_cell.length_c   1.000
_cell.angle_alpha   90.00
_cell.angle_beta   90.00
_cell.angle_gamma   90.00
#
_symmetry.space_group_name_H-M   'P 1'
#
loop_
_entity.id
_entity.type
_entity.pdbx_description
1 polymer ?
#
loop_
_entity_poly.entity_id
_entity_poly.type
_entity_poly.pdbx_seq_one_letter_code
_entity_poly.pdbx_strand_id
1 'polypeptide(L)'
;MHLTVFLTSFFLSLLVYSISPIFVFFPNIFSTQELSPWRRTMRTELKKKISKSSWPKFNVRKWLNIRSNDDNFHSDYSLPEGWLMDSTNELKHSASVMEAPPVNDTDTLNLRMFVGTWNVGGKSPNEGLNLRNWLMLPSPTDIYVIGFQEIIPLNAGNVLGPEDSGPASTWLNLIHQALNSNTSSSSGENSPTCSPSEHEQQLYYCLAASKQMVGIFLCLWVRADLYKHVSNLKVSCVGRGIMGYLGNKGSISISMTLYHTTFCFVCTHLASGEKDGDEVRRNLDVSEILKKTKFSQSFKALGQSLPPESILEHDKIIWLGDLNYRLTAGYDDTLELLKKNDWKALLEKDQLRIEQRAGRVFKEWKEGKIYFAPTYKYLFGSDQYVAQTNKSKEKRRTPAWCDRILWKGEGVEQLWYVRGESKFSDHRPVYSLFSVNVDLTSNKLSPSIATSNSSSIISRSCSSRPLTNAALSSSCFAKVQAEEQLLLLTRAHRHRVLT
;
A
#
# COMPACT_ATOMS: atom_id res chain seq x y z
N MET A 1 31.51 -25.99 -14.98
CA MET A 1 31.69 -25.28 -16.26
C MET A 1 30.46 -24.48 -16.72
N HIS A 2 29.23 -24.99 -16.62
CA HIS A 2 28.04 -24.25 -17.10
C HIS A 2 27.71 -22.96 -16.33
N LEU A 3 27.99 -22.88 -15.03
CA LEU A 3 27.75 -21.68 -14.23
C LEU A 3 28.73 -20.54 -14.56
N THR A 4 29.99 -20.90 -14.85
CA THR A 4 31.03 -19.94 -15.23
C THR A 4 30.77 -19.33 -16.62
N VAL A 5 30.30 -20.15 -17.58
CA VAL A 5 29.88 -19.69 -18.92
C VAL A 5 28.60 -18.82 -18.85
N PHE A 6 27.70 -19.12 -17.91
CA PHE A 6 26.50 -18.30 -17.68
C PHE A 6 26.83 -16.94 -17.06
N LEU A 7 27.73 -16.91 -16.08
CA LEU A 7 28.18 -15.67 -15.45
C LEU A 7 28.99 -14.81 -16.44
N THR A 8 29.91 -15.39 -17.23
CA THR A 8 30.66 -14.62 -18.23
C THR A 8 29.76 -14.07 -19.34
N SER A 9 28.77 -14.83 -19.81
CA SER A 9 27.81 -14.35 -20.81
C SER A 9 26.84 -13.29 -20.26
N PHE A 10 26.46 -13.41 -18.98
CA PHE A 10 25.66 -12.40 -18.27
C PHE A 10 26.45 -11.10 -18.04
N PHE A 11 27.73 -11.19 -17.65
CA PHE A 11 28.60 -10.04 -17.48
C PHE A 11 29.03 -9.41 -18.82
N LEU A 12 29.24 -10.19 -19.90
CA LEU A 12 29.47 -9.63 -21.24
C LEU A 12 28.24 -8.89 -21.76
N SER A 13 27.04 -9.42 -21.51
CA SER A 13 25.79 -8.71 -21.83
C SER A 13 25.69 -7.40 -21.04
N LEU A 14 26.02 -7.40 -19.74
CA LEU A 14 26.10 -6.16 -18.96
C LEU A 14 27.18 -5.17 -19.47
N LEU A 15 28.31 -5.66 -19.98
CA LEU A 15 29.38 -4.81 -20.51
C LEU A 15 28.93 -4.10 -21.80
N VAL A 16 28.19 -4.79 -22.68
CA VAL A 16 27.57 -4.19 -23.87
C VAL A 16 26.53 -3.14 -23.48
N TYR A 17 25.79 -3.35 -22.39
CA TYR A 17 24.86 -2.34 -21.84
C TYR A 17 25.56 -1.16 -21.14
N SER A 18 26.76 -1.35 -20.57
CA SER A 18 27.55 -0.28 -19.94
C SER A 18 28.34 0.61 -20.91
N ILE A 19 28.37 0.30 -22.22
CA ILE A 19 28.95 1.18 -23.27
C ILE A 19 27.89 2.14 -23.85
N SER A 20 26.70 2.21 -23.25
CA SER A 20 25.66 3.18 -23.61
C SER A 20 25.76 4.60 -23.01
N PRO A 21 26.91 5.16 -22.56
CA PRO A 21 27.03 6.61 -22.37
C PRO A 21 27.66 7.36 -23.56
N ILE A 22 28.00 6.72 -24.69
CA ILE A 22 28.58 7.45 -25.85
C ILE A 22 27.53 8.24 -26.67
N PHE A 23 26.24 8.07 -26.43
CA PHE A 23 25.20 8.81 -27.17
C PHE A 23 24.73 10.13 -26.52
N VAL A 24 25.51 10.70 -25.59
CA VAL A 24 25.21 12.01 -24.97
C VAL A 24 25.83 13.20 -25.74
N PHE A 25 26.53 12.98 -26.86
CA PHE A 25 27.23 14.06 -27.58
C PHE A 25 26.66 14.53 -28.93
N PHE A 26 25.51 14.03 -29.40
CA PHE A 26 24.87 14.57 -30.61
C PHE A 26 23.34 14.63 -30.48
N PRO A 27 22.73 15.80 -30.24
CA PRO A 27 21.29 15.89 -29.99
C PRO A 27 20.42 15.96 -31.25
N ASN A 28 20.92 15.67 -32.46
CA ASN A 28 20.20 16.01 -33.71
C ASN A 28 20.20 14.95 -34.81
N ILE A 29 20.12 13.66 -34.49
CA ILE A 29 19.78 12.64 -35.50
C ILE A 29 18.86 11.59 -34.85
N PHE A 30 17.72 11.31 -35.49
CA PHE A 30 16.67 10.33 -35.18
C PHE A 30 15.43 10.83 -34.41
N SER A 31 14.36 11.03 -35.19
CA SER A 31 12.97 11.18 -34.77
C SER A 31 12.44 9.91 -34.08
N THR A 32 11.57 10.10 -33.09
CA THR A 32 10.95 9.09 -32.21
C THR A 32 10.04 8.06 -32.91
N GLN A 33 10.03 7.96 -34.24
CA GLN A 33 9.21 7.00 -34.99
C GLN A 33 9.93 5.72 -35.46
N GLU A 34 11.27 5.64 -35.43
CA GLU A 34 11.99 4.48 -36.00
C GLU A 34 12.33 3.35 -35.00
N LEU A 35 12.05 3.50 -33.70
CA LEU A 35 12.37 2.49 -32.67
C LEU A 35 11.23 1.48 -32.40
N SER A 36 10.07 1.64 -33.04
CA SER A 36 8.90 0.78 -32.81
C SER A 36 9.00 -0.64 -33.42
N PRO A 37 9.62 -0.85 -34.61
CA PRO A 37 9.73 -2.19 -35.20
C PRO A 37 10.73 -3.06 -34.43
N TRP A 38 11.87 -2.50 -34.02
CA TRP A 38 12.90 -3.22 -33.27
C TRP A 38 12.43 -3.69 -31.89
N ARG A 39 11.65 -2.85 -31.18
CA ARG A 39 11.02 -3.24 -29.90
C ARG A 39 10.01 -4.35 -30.06
N ARG A 40 9.30 -4.40 -31.19
CA ARG A 40 8.30 -5.43 -31.47
C ARG A 40 8.98 -6.74 -31.86
N THR A 41 9.99 -6.70 -32.74
CA THR A 41 10.80 -7.87 -33.16
C THR A 41 11.59 -8.48 -32.00
N MET A 42 12.21 -7.67 -31.13
CA MET A 42 12.88 -8.18 -29.92
C MET A 42 11.89 -8.84 -28.96
N ARG A 43 10.67 -8.32 -28.82
CA ARG A 43 9.64 -8.91 -27.94
C ARG A 43 9.15 -10.27 -28.48
N THR A 44 9.08 -10.44 -29.80
CA THR A 44 8.75 -11.74 -30.43
C THR A 44 9.90 -12.74 -30.29
N GLU A 45 11.15 -12.31 -30.47
CA GLU A 45 12.32 -13.19 -30.31
C GLU A 45 12.57 -13.58 -28.85
N LEU A 46 12.32 -12.69 -27.89
CA LEU A 46 12.35 -13.02 -26.45
C LEU A 46 11.27 -14.05 -26.11
N LYS A 47 10.05 -13.90 -26.65
CA LYS A 47 8.97 -14.88 -26.47
C LYS A 47 9.30 -16.25 -27.06
N LYS A 48 9.94 -16.30 -28.23
CA LYS A 48 10.42 -17.55 -28.86
C LYS A 48 11.56 -18.21 -28.06
N LYS A 49 12.47 -17.43 -27.47
CA LYS A 49 13.53 -17.97 -26.61
C LYS A 49 13.01 -18.45 -25.25
N ILE A 50 12.04 -17.74 -24.66
CA ILE A 50 11.38 -18.14 -23.41
C ILE A 50 10.54 -19.41 -23.61
N SER A 51 9.86 -19.56 -24.75
CA SER A 51 9.08 -20.78 -25.04
C SER A 51 9.96 -22.02 -25.29
N LYS A 52 11.25 -21.83 -25.58
CA LYS A 52 12.24 -22.91 -25.75
C LYS A 52 13.06 -23.17 -24.49
N SER A 53 12.88 -22.38 -23.42
CA SER A 53 13.57 -22.54 -22.16
C SER A 53 12.66 -23.21 -21.13
N SER A 54 13.14 -24.24 -20.44
CA SER A 54 12.44 -25.00 -19.39
C SER A 54 12.29 -24.21 -18.08
N TRP A 55 11.77 -22.98 -18.16
CA TRP A 55 11.44 -22.20 -16.99
C TRP A 55 10.10 -22.69 -16.40
N PRO A 56 10.04 -23.02 -15.10
CA PRO A 56 8.76 -23.22 -14.43
C PRO A 56 7.89 -21.97 -14.59
N LYS A 57 6.62 -22.15 -15.00
CA LYS A 57 5.65 -21.07 -15.28
C LYS A 57 5.55 -20.02 -14.16
N PHE A 58 5.91 -20.38 -12.93
CA PHE A 58 5.91 -19.55 -11.74
C PHE A 58 6.91 -18.38 -11.80
N ASN A 59 8.15 -18.62 -12.24
CA ASN A 59 9.20 -17.59 -12.29
C ASN A 59 8.94 -16.54 -13.37
N VAL A 60 8.25 -16.94 -14.45
CA VAL A 60 7.85 -16.05 -15.55
C VAL A 60 6.70 -15.11 -15.12
N ARG A 61 5.77 -15.57 -14.27
CA ARG A 61 4.67 -14.74 -13.74
C ARG A 61 5.18 -13.63 -12.82
N LYS A 62 6.14 -13.94 -11.94
CA LYS A 62 6.81 -12.96 -11.06
C LYS A 62 7.61 -11.93 -11.86
N TRP A 63 8.24 -12.34 -12.97
CA TRP A 63 8.99 -11.44 -13.86
C TRP A 63 8.09 -10.56 -14.75
N LEU A 64 6.91 -11.06 -15.15
CA LEU A 64 5.97 -10.35 -16.02
C LEU A 64 4.84 -9.60 -15.28
N ASN A 65 4.82 -9.64 -13.95
CA ASN A 65 3.76 -9.01 -13.13
C ASN A 65 2.34 -9.45 -13.57
N ILE A 66 2.14 -10.74 -13.83
CA ILE A 66 0.86 -11.29 -14.31
C ILE A 66 -0.03 -11.62 -13.10
N ARG A 67 -1.24 -11.03 -13.08
CA ARG A 67 -2.28 -11.16 -12.04
C ARG A 67 -2.73 -12.62 -11.83
N SER A 68 -3.01 -13.01 -10.58
CA SER A 68 -3.90 -14.13 -10.25
C SER A 68 -5.35 -13.65 -10.32
N ASN A 69 -6.26 -14.51 -10.77
CA ASN A 69 -7.64 -14.16 -11.14
C ASN A 69 -8.66 -14.74 -10.14
N ASP A 70 -8.28 -14.89 -8.87
CA ASP A 70 -9.15 -15.46 -7.85
C ASP A 70 -9.89 -14.34 -7.11
N ASP A 71 -11.21 -14.33 -7.25
CA ASP A 71 -12.13 -13.31 -6.74
C ASP A 71 -12.46 -13.45 -5.23
N ASN A 72 -11.82 -14.39 -4.53
CA ASN A 72 -11.97 -14.57 -3.08
C ASN A 72 -10.62 -14.37 -2.39
N PHE A 73 -10.55 -13.38 -1.48
CA PHE A 73 -9.37 -13.16 -0.65
C PHE A 73 -9.21 -14.32 0.32
N HIS A 74 -8.19 -15.14 0.09
CA HIS A 74 -7.62 -16.01 1.09
C HIS A 74 -6.36 -15.34 1.62
N SER A 75 -6.22 -15.26 2.95
CA SER A 75 -4.92 -14.94 3.55
C SER A 75 -3.87 -15.88 2.96
N ASP A 76 -2.65 -15.41 2.69
CA ASP A 76 -1.56 -16.26 2.17
C ASP A 76 -1.13 -17.38 3.15
N TYR A 77 -1.82 -17.52 4.28
CA TYR A 77 -1.44 -18.36 5.42
C TYR A 77 -2.61 -19.24 5.84
N SER A 78 -2.32 -20.53 6.03
CA SER A 78 -3.16 -21.47 6.76
C SER A 78 -3.12 -21.09 8.24
N LEU A 79 -4.15 -20.41 8.73
CA LEU A 79 -4.24 -20.00 10.13
C LEU A 79 -4.56 -21.21 11.02
N PRO A 80 -4.08 -21.24 12.28
CA PRO A 80 -4.58 -22.20 13.27
C PRO A 80 -6.11 -22.11 13.42
N GLU A 81 -6.75 -23.27 13.57
CA GLU A 81 -8.20 -23.37 13.78
C GLU A 81 -8.61 -22.51 15.00
N GLY A 82 -9.51 -21.54 14.80
CA GLY A 82 -9.94 -20.57 15.82
C GLY A 82 -9.48 -19.12 15.63
N TRP A 83 -8.60 -18.83 14.68
CA TRP A 83 -8.19 -17.45 14.34
C TRP A 83 -9.08 -16.80 13.26
N LEU A 84 -9.74 -17.64 12.46
CA LEU A 84 -10.83 -17.28 11.57
C LEU A 84 -12.16 -17.59 12.26
N MET A 85 -13.05 -16.60 12.38
CA MET A 85 -14.47 -16.93 12.47
C MET A 85 -14.94 -17.30 11.07
N ASP A 86 -15.18 -18.60 10.85
CA ASP A 86 -15.93 -19.05 9.69
C ASP A 86 -17.38 -18.56 9.84
N SER A 87 -17.92 -18.02 8.76
CA SER A 87 -19.33 -17.63 8.59
C SER A 87 -20.35 -18.73 8.92
N THR A 88 -19.90 -19.98 9.12
CA THR A 88 -20.76 -21.14 9.43
C THR A 88 -20.72 -21.59 10.90
N ASN A 89 -19.79 -21.09 11.73
CA ASN A 89 -19.67 -21.50 13.13
C ASN A 89 -20.47 -20.57 14.04
N GLU A 90 -21.80 -20.58 13.89
CA GLU A 90 -22.68 -20.17 14.97
C GLU A 90 -22.59 -21.19 16.12
N LEU A 91 -22.46 -20.65 17.34
CA LEU A 91 -22.60 -21.33 18.64
C LEU A 91 -21.51 -22.36 19.00
N LYS A 92 -20.52 -21.92 19.78
CA LYS A 92 -20.00 -22.65 20.97
C LYS A 92 -19.00 -21.87 21.83
N HIS A 93 -19.20 -20.57 22.02
CA HIS A 93 -18.76 -19.93 23.25
C HIS A 93 -19.87 -18.96 23.64
N SER A 94 -20.50 -19.22 24.78
CA SER A 94 -21.46 -18.34 25.43
C SER A 94 -20.75 -17.06 25.91
N ALA A 95 -20.31 -16.24 24.96
CA ALA A 95 -20.13 -14.82 25.18
C ALA A 95 -21.53 -14.20 25.07
N SER A 96 -21.99 -13.55 26.13
CA SER A 96 -23.20 -12.74 26.08
C SER A 96 -23.16 -11.85 24.84
N VAL A 97 -24.15 -11.99 23.96
CA VAL A 97 -24.35 -11.09 22.82
C VAL A 97 -24.57 -9.70 23.40
N MET A 98 -23.51 -8.89 23.45
CA MET A 98 -23.66 -7.48 23.74
C MET A 98 -24.21 -6.83 22.47
N GLU A 99 -25.36 -6.17 22.63
CA GLU A 99 -25.79 -5.17 21.67
C GLU A 99 -24.68 -4.16 21.47
N ALA A 100 -24.58 -3.68 20.23
CA ALA A 100 -23.71 -2.57 19.87
C ALA A 100 -23.92 -1.39 20.85
N PRO A 101 -22.93 -0.50 21.03
CA PRO A 101 -23.11 0.69 21.85
C PRO A 101 -24.43 1.38 21.50
N PRO A 102 -25.18 1.92 22.48
CA PRO A 102 -26.44 2.61 22.18
C PRO A 102 -26.15 3.65 21.10
N VAL A 103 -26.82 3.48 19.96
CA VAL A 103 -26.73 4.40 18.83
C VAL A 103 -27.32 5.70 19.34
N ASN A 104 -26.45 6.62 19.79
CA ASN A 104 -26.81 8.02 19.87
C ASN A 104 -27.37 8.41 18.50
N ASP A 105 -28.30 9.36 18.44
CA ASP A 105 -28.96 9.92 17.23
C ASP A 105 -28.03 10.37 16.07
N THR A 106 -26.73 10.11 16.18
CA THR A 106 -25.72 10.24 15.14
C THR A 106 -25.55 8.93 14.36
N ASP A 107 -25.78 8.96 13.05
CA ASP A 107 -25.55 7.89 12.06
C ASP A 107 -24.08 7.39 11.94
N THR A 108 -23.22 7.72 12.91
CA THR A 108 -21.77 7.53 12.87
C THR A 108 -21.21 6.95 14.16
N LEU A 109 -20.31 5.96 14.03
CA LEU A 109 -19.54 5.35 15.11
C LEU A 109 -18.10 5.87 15.09
N ASN A 110 -17.61 6.40 16.21
CA ASN A 110 -16.21 6.83 16.30
C ASN A 110 -15.34 5.69 16.86
N LEU A 111 -14.40 5.19 16.06
CA LEU A 111 -13.52 4.08 16.39
C LEU A 111 -12.09 4.54 16.61
N ARG A 112 -11.34 3.78 17.42
CA ARG A 112 -9.90 3.96 17.61
C ARG A 112 -9.10 3.01 16.75
N MET A 113 -8.16 3.56 16.00
CA MET A 113 -7.32 2.80 15.09
C MET A 113 -5.84 3.02 15.39
N PHE A 114 -5.16 1.95 15.78
CA PHE A 114 -3.70 1.91 15.87
C PHE A 114 -3.11 1.69 14.50
N VAL A 115 -2.11 2.50 14.14
CA VAL A 115 -1.32 2.33 12.92
C VAL A 115 0.14 2.29 13.31
N GLY A 116 0.82 1.18 13.04
CA GLY A 116 2.24 0.98 13.34
C GLY A 116 3.04 0.67 12.10
N THR A 117 4.24 1.21 12.00
CA THR A 117 5.22 0.82 10.99
C THR A 117 6.61 0.57 11.56
N TRP A 118 7.29 -0.46 11.03
CA TRP A 118 8.63 -0.80 11.47
C TRP A 118 9.47 -1.52 10.40
N ASN A 119 10.57 -0.90 9.97
CA ASN A 119 11.62 -1.59 9.24
C ASN A 119 12.45 -2.46 10.21
N VAL A 120 12.42 -3.78 10.03
CA VAL A 120 13.06 -4.73 10.95
C VAL A 120 14.45 -5.21 10.48
N GLY A 121 14.99 -4.59 9.43
CA GLY A 121 16.40 -4.71 9.03
C GLY A 121 16.83 -6.12 8.62
N GLY A 122 15.94 -6.90 8.03
CA GLY A 122 16.20 -8.26 7.57
C GLY A 122 16.24 -9.31 8.69
N LYS A 123 15.78 -8.97 9.89
CA LYS A 123 15.83 -9.87 11.05
C LYS A 123 14.49 -10.56 11.27
N SER A 124 14.54 -11.88 11.41
CA SER A 124 13.41 -12.65 11.95
C SER A 124 13.27 -12.38 13.45
N PRO A 125 12.04 -12.34 13.99
CA PRO A 125 11.82 -12.24 15.42
C PRO A 125 12.60 -13.29 16.21
N ASN A 126 13.16 -12.92 17.36
CA ASN A 126 13.75 -13.86 18.31
C ASN A 126 12.77 -14.15 19.45
N GLU A 127 13.02 -15.22 20.22
CA GLU A 127 12.12 -15.68 21.29
C GLU A 127 11.88 -14.62 22.39
N GLY A 128 12.77 -13.65 22.55
CA GLY A 128 12.65 -12.57 23.54
C GLY A 128 11.94 -11.31 23.04
N LEU A 129 11.52 -11.24 21.76
CA LEU A 129 10.88 -10.04 21.22
C LEU A 129 9.43 -9.95 21.69
N ASN A 130 9.19 -9.04 22.64
CA ASN A 130 7.84 -8.75 23.13
C ASN A 130 7.25 -7.51 22.45
N LEU A 131 6.15 -7.69 21.71
CA LEU A 131 5.46 -6.59 21.02
C LEU A 131 4.44 -5.84 21.89
N ARG A 132 4.15 -6.31 23.10
CA ARG A 132 3.16 -5.66 23.98
C ARG A 132 3.49 -4.21 24.27
N ASN A 133 4.75 -3.88 24.54
CA ASN A 133 5.14 -2.50 24.83
C ASN A 133 4.94 -1.56 23.62
N TRP A 134 4.86 -2.11 22.41
CA TRP A 134 4.59 -1.34 21.20
C TRP A 134 3.10 -1.29 20.85
N LEU A 135 2.37 -2.39 21.04
CA LEU A 135 0.98 -2.54 20.62
C LEU A 135 -0.04 -2.19 21.71
N MET A 136 0.29 -2.39 22.98
CA MET A 136 -0.61 -2.12 24.10
C MET A 136 -0.57 -0.64 24.45
N LEU A 137 -1.63 0.06 24.08
CA LEU A 137 -1.87 1.43 24.49
C LEU A 137 -2.71 1.47 25.77
N PRO A 138 -2.63 2.55 26.57
CA PRO A 138 -3.52 2.76 27.72
C PRO A 138 -5.01 2.85 27.32
N SER A 139 -5.29 3.17 26.06
CA SER A 139 -6.63 3.30 25.50
C SER A 139 -7.04 2.04 24.73
N PRO A 140 -8.29 1.56 24.87
CA PRO A 140 -8.78 0.45 24.04
C PRO A 140 -8.68 0.78 22.55
N THR A 141 -8.33 -0.18 21.70
CA THR A 141 -8.19 0.02 20.26
C THR A 141 -9.19 -0.88 19.55
N ASP A 142 -9.76 -0.42 18.44
CA ASP A 142 -10.77 -1.17 17.69
C ASP A 142 -10.18 -1.84 16.45
N ILE A 143 -9.19 -1.19 15.83
CA ILE A 143 -8.52 -1.66 14.61
C ILE A 143 -7.01 -1.48 14.78
N TYR A 144 -6.22 -2.51 14.45
CA TYR A 144 -4.77 -2.43 14.34
C TYR A 144 -4.33 -2.61 12.90
N VAL A 145 -3.53 -1.66 12.41
CA VAL A 145 -2.89 -1.67 11.09
C VAL A 145 -1.39 -1.72 11.32
N ILE A 146 -0.74 -2.83 10.96
CA ILE A 146 0.68 -3.04 11.28
C ILE A 146 1.45 -3.36 10.00
N GLY A 147 2.37 -2.48 9.62
CA GLY A 147 3.18 -2.60 8.42
C GLY A 147 4.68 -2.74 8.72
N PHE A 148 5.30 -3.81 8.23
CA PHE A 148 6.73 -4.04 8.36
C PHE A 148 7.46 -3.92 7.02
N GLN A 149 8.74 -3.59 7.10
CA GLN A 149 9.69 -3.63 5.99
C GLN A 149 10.92 -4.44 6.37
N GLU A 150 11.53 -5.09 5.37
CA GLU A 150 12.67 -5.98 5.54
C GLU A 150 12.41 -7.12 6.56
N ILE A 151 11.23 -7.75 6.53
CA ILE A 151 10.96 -8.93 7.38
C ILE A 151 11.82 -10.16 7.03
N ILE A 152 12.53 -10.10 5.90
CA ILE A 152 13.50 -11.09 5.44
C ILE A 152 14.78 -10.40 4.97
N PRO A 153 15.95 -11.06 5.05
CA PRO A 153 17.19 -10.52 4.47
C PRO A 153 17.03 -10.27 2.96
N LEU A 154 17.36 -9.08 2.48
CA LEU A 154 17.24 -8.72 1.06
C LEU A 154 18.42 -9.26 0.21
N ASN A 155 18.60 -10.58 0.19
CA ASN A 155 19.55 -11.26 -0.69
C ASN A 155 18.90 -11.74 -1.99
N ALA A 156 19.70 -12.11 -2.99
CA ALA A 156 19.19 -12.51 -4.31
C ALA A 156 18.21 -13.70 -4.26
N GLY A 157 18.44 -14.65 -3.34
CA GLY A 157 17.56 -15.81 -3.14
C GLY A 157 16.17 -15.39 -2.68
N ASN A 158 16.08 -14.52 -1.68
CA ASN A 158 14.82 -14.04 -1.14
C ASN A 158 14.05 -13.12 -2.10
N VAL A 159 14.77 -12.35 -2.93
CA VAL A 159 14.14 -11.44 -3.90
C VAL A 159 13.64 -12.19 -5.14
N LEU A 160 14.43 -13.13 -5.67
CA LEU A 160 14.15 -13.82 -6.94
C LEU A 160 13.54 -15.22 -6.77
N GLY A 161 13.74 -15.85 -5.62
CA GLY A 161 13.23 -17.18 -5.30
C GLY A 161 11.74 -17.20 -4.98
N PRO A 162 11.20 -18.38 -4.62
CA PRO A 162 9.84 -18.51 -4.12
C PRO A 162 9.68 -17.68 -2.83
N GLU A 163 8.46 -17.18 -2.60
CA GLU A 163 8.19 -16.41 -1.38
C GLU A 163 8.14 -17.36 -0.17
N ASP A 164 8.97 -17.07 0.83
CA ASP A 164 8.96 -17.76 2.12
C ASP A 164 8.02 -17.02 3.08
N SER A 165 6.94 -17.69 3.45
CA SER A 165 5.89 -17.19 4.34
C SER A 165 6.20 -17.39 5.84
N GLY A 166 7.24 -18.16 6.17
CA GLY A 166 7.61 -18.45 7.57
C GLY A 166 7.84 -17.21 8.44
N PRO A 167 8.60 -16.20 7.95
CA PRO A 167 8.83 -14.96 8.69
C PRO A 167 7.55 -14.19 9.00
N ALA A 168 6.63 -14.04 8.04
CA ALA A 168 5.36 -13.36 8.28
C ALA A 168 4.44 -14.13 9.24
N SER A 169 4.40 -15.46 9.15
CA SER A 169 3.67 -16.30 10.12
C SER A 169 4.19 -16.09 11.56
N THR A 170 5.52 -16.00 11.71
CA THR A 170 6.14 -15.71 13.02
C THR A 170 5.71 -14.34 13.56
N TRP A 171 5.70 -13.30 12.70
CA TRP A 171 5.20 -11.98 13.08
C TRP A 171 3.71 -12.00 13.47
N LEU A 172 2.86 -12.68 12.71
CA LEU A 172 1.43 -12.83 13.03
C LEU A 172 1.23 -13.50 14.39
N ASN A 173 2.01 -14.54 14.71
CA ASN A 173 1.96 -15.22 15.99
C ASN A 173 2.30 -14.29 17.17
N LEU A 174 3.35 -13.49 17.03
CA LEU A 174 3.74 -12.53 18.08
C LEU A 174 2.70 -11.43 18.27
N ILE A 175 2.10 -10.95 17.18
CA ILE A 175 1.03 -9.94 17.25
C ILE A 175 -0.21 -10.54 17.91
N HIS A 176 -0.63 -11.73 17.50
CA HIS A 176 -1.75 -12.44 18.11
C HIS A 176 -1.55 -12.60 19.62
N GLN A 177 -0.38 -13.07 20.06
CA GLN A 177 -0.06 -13.20 21.49
C GLN A 177 -0.08 -11.85 22.20
N ALA A 178 0.46 -10.80 21.58
CA ALA A 178 0.48 -9.47 22.18
C ALA A 178 -0.95 -8.90 22.36
N LEU A 179 -1.83 -9.10 21.38
CA LEU A 179 -3.19 -8.55 21.38
C LEU A 179 -4.19 -9.39 22.18
N ASN A 180 -4.07 -10.72 22.16
CA ASN A 180 -5.12 -11.63 22.65
C ASN A 180 -4.74 -12.43 23.91
N SER A 181 -3.47 -12.46 24.34
CA SER A 181 -3.12 -13.19 25.57
C SER A 181 -3.58 -12.44 26.83
N ASN A 182 -4.07 -13.16 27.84
CA ASN A 182 -4.54 -12.59 29.10
C ASN A 182 -3.36 -11.99 29.89
N THR A 183 -3.56 -10.85 30.55
CA THR A 183 -2.58 -10.19 31.43
C THR A 183 -2.39 -10.90 32.78
N SER A 184 -3.10 -11.99 33.05
CA SER A 184 -3.19 -12.63 34.37
C SER A 184 -2.00 -13.52 34.78
N SER A 185 -0.93 -13.64 33.99
CA SER A 185 0.19 -14.57 34.29
C SER A 185 1.52 -13.91 34.68
N SER A 186 1.53 -12.61 35.01
CA SER A 186 2.78 -11.91 35.40
C SER A 186 2.64 -11.04 36.66
N SER A 187 2.12 -11.64 37.74
CA SER A 187 2.40 -11.21 39.10
C SER A 187 2.63 -12.43 39.99
N GLY A 188 3.84 -12.99 39.89
CA GLY A 188 4.37 -13.91 40.89
C GLY A 188 4.77 -13.13 42.13
N GLU A 189 3.80 -12.59 42.87
CA GLU A 189 3.98 -12.21 44.28
C GLU A 189 2.73 -12.61 45.05
N ASN A 190 2.93 -13.50 46.02
CA ASN A 190 1.91 -14.01 46.91
C ASN A 190 1.30 -12.86 47.73
N SER A 191 0.06 -12.46 47.43
CA SER A 191 -0.82 -11.78 48.38
C SER A 191 -2.23 -12.34 48.25
N PRO A 192 -2.77 -13.00 49.29
CA PRO A 192 -4.12 -13.50 49.27
C PRO A 192 -5.03 -12.42 49.86
N THR A 193 -5.61 -11.55 49.03
CA THR A 193 -6.91 -10.89 49.28
C THR A 193 -7.19 -9.85 48.19
N CYS A 194 -8.08 -10.22 47.27
CA CYS A 194 -9.20 -9.41 46.79
C CYS A 194 -9.90 -10.21 45.68
N SER A 195 -11.20 -10.41 45.87
CA SER A 195 -12.11 -11.03 44.91
C SER A 195 -11.93 -10.46 43.50
N PRO A 196 -11.95 -11.28 42.44
CA PRO A 196 -11.94 -10.76 41.08
C PRO A 196 -13.25 -9.98 40.88
N SER A 197 -13.12 -8.69 40.58
CA SER A 197 -14.25 -7.90 40.10
C SER A 197 -14.77 -8.54 38.82
N GLU A 198 -16.00 -9.04 38.87
CA GLU A 198 -16.76 -9.47 37.70
C GLU A 198 -16.84 -8.28 36.72
N HIS A 199 -16.51 -8.52 35.43
CA HIS A 199 -16.68 -7.61 34.28
C HIS A 199 -15.51 -6.73 33.78
N GLU A 200 -14.25 -7.18 33.80
CA GLU A 200 -13.30 -6.75 32.74
C GLU A 200 -13.42 -7.71 31.56
N GLN A 201 -14.37 -7.42 30.65
CA GLN A 201 -14.52 -8.16 29.40
C GLN A 201 -13.29 -7.90 28.52
N GLN A 202 -12.44 -8.91 28.42
CA GLN A 202 -11.23 -8.86 27.61
C GLN A 202 -11.58 -8.72 26.13
N LEU A 203 -11.00 -7.71 25.48
CA LEU A 203 -11.15 -7.51 24.04
C LEU A 203 -10.39 -8.59 23.28
N TYR A 204 -11.05 -9.20 22.30
CA TYR A 204 -10.47 -10.18 21.39
C TYR A 204 -10.37 -9.60 19.98
N TYR A 205 -9.28 -9.88 19.28
CA TYR A 205 -9.01 -9.37 17.94
C TYR A 205 -8.85 -10.51 16.93
N CYS A 206 -9.51 -10.36 15.78
CA CYS A 206 -9.44 -11.28 14.66
C CYS A 206 -8.54 -10.70 13.56
N LEU A 207 -7.78 -11.56 12.87
CA LEU A 207 -7.00 -11.15 11.70
C LEU A 207 -7.95 -10.94 10.52
N ALA A 208 -8.10 -9.70 10.07
CA ALA A 208 -8.95 -9.38 8.92
C ALA A 208 -8.25 -9.61 7.59
N ALA A 209 -7.00 -9.18 7.46
CA ALA A 209 -6.21 -9.42 6.27
C ALA A 209 -4.72 -9.37 6.58
N SER A 210 -3.93 -10.12 5.84
CA SER A 210 -2.48 -10.02 5.86
C SER A 210 -1.90 -10.33 4.49
N LYS A 211 -0.81 -9.68 4.11
CA LYS A 211 -0.10 -9.92 2.86
C LYS A 211 1.39 -9.66 3.03
N GLN A 212 2.20 -10.54 2.45
CA GLN A 212 3.63 -10.35 2.26
C GLN A 212 3.95 -10.10 0.78
N MET A 213 4.98 -9.28 0.54
CA MET A 213 5.62 -9.11 -0.77
C MET A 213 7.12 -8.94 -0.53
N VAL A 214 7.89 -10.01 -0.76
CA VAL A 214 9.33 -10.06 -0.44
C VAL A 214 9.55 -9.66 1.04
N GLY A 215 10.10 -8.48 1.31
CA GLY A 215 10.36 -7.99 2.66
C GLY A 215 9.30 -7.03 3.19
N ILE A 216 8.29 -6.66 2.42
CA ILE A 216 7.19 -5.81 2.88
C ILE A 216 6.09 -6.72 3.43
N PHE A 217 5.52 -6.37 4.57
CA PHE A 217 4.43 -7.10 5.18
C PHE A 217 3.40 -6.12 5.75
N LEU A 218 2.11 -6.40 5.58
CA LEU A 218 1.02 -5.61 6.13
C LEU A 218 -0.05 -6.55 6.67
N CYS A 219 -0.52 -6.31 7.89
CA CYS A 219 -1.63 -7.01 8.48
C CYS A 219 -2.61 -6.07 9.18
N LEU A 220 -3.89 -6.46 9.17
CA LEU A 220 -5.01 -5.76 9.78
C LEU A 220 -5.67 -6.66 10.81
N TRP A 221 -5.81 -6.19 12.04
CA TRP A 221 -6.55 -6.87 13.09
C TRP A 221 -7.73 -6.01 13.50
N VAL A 222 -8.89 -6.63 13.69
CA VAL A 222 -10.14 -5.94 14.01
C VAL A 222 -10.75 -6.60 15.23
N ARG A 223 -11.29 -5.79 16.15
CA ARG A 223 -12.02 -6.27 17.32
C ARG A 223 -13.16 -7.22 16.90
N ALA A 224 -13.34 -8.32 17.64
CA ALA A 224 -14.20 -9.44 17.20
C ALA A 224 -15.65 -9.04 16.91
N ASP A 225 -16.22 -8.13 17.68
CA ASP A 225 -17.58 -7.62 17.50
C ASP A 225 -17.74 -6.73 16.26
N LEU A 226 -16.68 -6.06 15.83
CA LEU A 226 -16.63 -5.24 14.60
C LEU A 226 -16.33 -6.09 13.36
N TYR A 227 -15.63 -7.22 13.51
CA TYR A 227 -15.22 -8.09 12.41
C TYR A 227 -16.39 -8.54 11.53
N LYS A 228 -17.56 -8.81 12.12
CA LYS A 228 -18.79 -9.20 11.40
C LYS A 228 -19.31 -8.13 10.42
N HIS A 229 -18.83 -6.89 10.54
CA HIS A 229 -19.18 -5.77 9.68
C HIS A 229 -18.09 -5.45 8.64
N VAL A 230 -17.01 -6.23 8.61
CA VAL A 230 -15.95 -6.11 7.62
C VAL A 230 -16.36 -6.81 6.32
N SER A 231 -16.19 -6.13 5.19
CA SER A 231 -16.49 -6.66 3.85
C SER A 231 -15.54 -6.07 2.80
N ASN A 232 -15.62 -6.54 1.55
CA ASN A 232 -14.84 -6.04 0.41
C ASN A 232 -13.32 -5.99 0.64
N LEU A 233 -12.79 -6.99 1.35
CA LEU A 233 -11.36 -7.13 1.58
C LEU A 233 -10.64 -7.49 0.29
N LYS A 234 -9.74 -6.60 -0.16
CA LYS A 234 -8.98 -6.76 -1.40
C LYS A 234 -7.55 -6.30 -1.19
N VAL A 235 -6.62 -6.96 -1.86
CA VAL A 235 -5.19 -6.64 -1.73
C VAL A 235 -4.58 -6.38 -3.10
N SER A 236 -3.66 -5.41 -3.15
CA SER A 236 -2.90 -5.06 -4.34
C SER A 236 -1.43 -4.87 -3.97
N CYS A 237 -0.52 -5.45 -4.76
CA CYS A 237 0.91 -5.37 -4.55
C CYS A 237 1.55 -4.66 -5.75
N VAL A 238 2.41 -3.66 -5.50
CA VAL A 238 3.13 -2.94 -6.55
C VAL A 238 4.62 -2.96 -6.24
N GLY A 239 5.39 -3.72 -7.00
CA GLY A 239 6.85 -3.72 -6.89
C GLY A 239 7.50 -2.52 -7.58
N ARG A 240 8.51 -1.94 -6.93
CA ARG A 240 9.25 -0.73 -7.35
C ARG A 240 10.77 -0.85 -7.22
N GLY A 241 11.26 -2.02 -6.83
CA GLY A 241 12.67 -2.28 -6.55
C GLY A 241 13.50 -2.45 -7.81
N ILE A 242 14.25 -3.55 -7.90
CA ILE A 242 15.14 -3.81 -9.04
C ILE A 242 14.35 -3.69 -10.35
N MET A 243 14.95 -3.01 -11.34
CA MET A 243 14.34 -2.68 -12.64
C MET A 243 13.03 -1.86 -12.58
N GLY A 244 12.61 -1.39 -11.39
CA GLY A 244 11.35 -0.68 -11.18
C GLY A 244 10.13 -1.60 -11.05
N TYR A 245 10.30 -2.90 -10.87
CA TYR A 245 9.17 -3.85 -10.81
C TYR A 245 9.28 -4.91 -9.71
N LEU A 246 10.48 -5.18 -9.17
CA LEU A 246 10.64 -6.22 -8.16
C LEU A 246 10.12 -5.77 -6.78
N GLY A 247 9.62 -6.71 -5.99
CA GLY A 247 8.95 -6.46 -4.72
C GLY A 247 9.85 -6.09 -3.53
N ASN A 248 11.18 -6.01 -3.71
CA ASN A 248 12.11 -5.61 -2.65
C ASN A 248 11.98 -4.11 -2.24
N LYS A 249 11.23 -3.35 -3.03
CA LYS A 249 10.69 -2.00 -2.75
C LYS A 249 9.30 -1.93 -3.37
N GLY A 250 8.46 -1.00 -2.92
CA GLY A 250 7.12 -0.81 -3.45
C GLY A 250 6.05 -0.71 -2.38
N SER A 251 4.87 -1.27 -2.64
CA SER A 251 3.73 -1.21 -1.73
C SER A 251 2.94 -2.51 -1.63
N ILE A 252 2.32 -2.69 -0.47
CA ILE A 252 1.15 -3.55 -0.26
C ILE A 252 0.00 -2.63 0.13
N SER A 253 -1.12 -2.72 -0.59
CA SER A 253 -2.32 -1.93 -0.35
C SER A 253 -3.49 -2.85 -0.04
N ILE A 254 -4.20 -2.63 1.07
CA ILE A 254 -5.40 -3.37 1.47
C ILE A 254 -6.60 -2.44 1.45
N SER A 255 -7.60 -2.78 0.64
CA SER A 255 -8.94 -2.19 0.64
C SER A 255 -9.82 -2.96 1.61
N MET A 256 -10.60 -2.26 2.42
CA MET A 256 -11.55 -2.83 3.38
C MET A 256 -12.79 -1.94 3.47
N THR A 257 -13.98 -2.53 3.55
CA THR A 257 -15.19 -1.80 3.95
C THR A 257 -15.56 -2.22 5.36
N LEU A 258 -15.82 -1.26 6.24
CA LEU A 258 -16.36 -1.49 7.59
C LEU A 258 -17.67 -0.72 7.71
N TYR A 259 -18.78 -1.43 7.95
CA TYR A 259 -20.13 -0.89 7.76
C TYR A 259 -20.30 -0.28 6.35
N HIS A 260 -20.48 1.03 6.24
CA HIS A 260 -20.62 1.74 4.97
C HIS A 260 -19.42 2.63 4.60
N THR A 261 -18.35 2.61 5.41
CA THR A 261 -17.14 3.40 5.18
C THR A 261 -16.05 2.52 4.56
N THR A 262 -15.42 3.03 3.50
CA THR A 262 -14.31 2.39 2.80
C THR A 262 -12.96 2.89 3.28
N PHE A 263 -12.04 1.95 3.52
CA PHE A 263 -10.69 2.18 4.00
C PHE A 263 -9.66 1.64 3.02
N CYS A 264 -8.57 2.38 2.80
CA CYS A 264 -7.37 1.86 2.14
C CYS A 264 -6.14 2.04 3.02
N PHE A 265 -5.43 0.93 3.27
CA PHE A 265 -4.19 0.90 4.04
C PHE A 265 -3.03 0.59 3.10
N VAL A 266 -2.07 1.49 2.98
CA VAL A 266 -0.92 1.36 2.07
C VAL A 266 0.36 1.29 2.89
N CYS A 267 1.02 0.13 2.91
CA CYS A 267 2.34 -0.06 3.51
C CYS A 267 3.40 0.00 2.43
N THR A 268 4.42 0.85 2.60
CA THR A 268 5.46 1.05 1.58
C THR A 268 6.88 0.86 2.09
N HIS A 269 7.75 0.53 1.15
CA HIS A 269 9.19 0.60 1.30
C HIS A 269 9.73 1.27 0.03
N LEU A 270 9.96 2.59 0.09
CA LEU A 270 10.35 3.39 -1.08
C LEU A 270 11.86 3.32 -1.34
N ALA A 271 12.30 3.81 -2.50
CA ALA A 271 13.71 3.86 -2.85
C ALA A 271 14.58 4.51 -1.76
N SER A 272 15.63 3.79 -1.34
CA SER A 272 16.64 4.28 -0.41
C SER A 272 17.72 5.09 -1.13
N GLY A 273 18.53 5.81 -0.36
CA GLY A 273 19.65 6.61 -0.86
C GLY A 273 19.67 8.03 -0.29
N GLU A 274 20.87 8.60 -0.19
CA GLU A 274 21.15 9.95 0.34
C GLU A 274 21.78 10.87 -0.73
N LYS A 275 21.82 10.45 -2.00
CA LYS A 275 22.36 11.28 -3.09
C LYS A 275 21.31 12.29 -3.53
N ASP A 276 21.78 13.42 -4.02
CA ASP A 276 20.91 14.42 -4.64
C ASP A 276 20.10 13.79 -5.78
N GLY A 277 18.78 14.01 -5.78
CA GLY A 277 17.85 13.42 -6.74
C GLY A 277 17.22 12.10 -6.29
N ASP A 278 17.68 11.46 -5.21
CA ASP A 278 17.04 10.26 -4.68
C ASP A 278 15.60 10.54 -4.18
N GLU A 279 15.31 11.76 -3.73
CA GLU A 279 13.96 12.21 -3.38
C GLU A 279 13.01 12.22 -4.59
N VAL A 280 13.51 12.57 -5.78
CA VAL A 280 12.71 12.52 -7.01
C VAL A 280 12.33 11.07 -7.33
N ARG A 281 13.24 10.11 -7.09
CA ARG A 281 12.95 8.69 -7.26
C ARG A 281 11.85 8.21 -6.29
N ARG A 282 11.88 8.66 -5.04
CA ARG A 282 10.82 8.36 -4.05
C ARG A 282 9.47 8.97 -4.48
N ASN A 283 9.45 10.20 -4.98
CA ASN A 283 8.23 10.80 -5.52
C ASN A 283 7.66 10.00 -6.70
N LEU A 284 8.53 9.55 -7.61
CA LEU A 284 8.13 8.70 -8.74
C LEU A 284 7.57 7.35 -8.27
N ASP A 285 8.15 6.74 -7.23
CA ASP A 285 7.61 5.52 -6.65
C ASP A 285 6.20 5.74 -6.08
N VAL A 286 5.97 6.83 -5.34
CA VAL A 286 4.62 7.20 -4.84
C VAL A 286 3.63 7.36 -5.98
N SER A 287 4.00 8.11 -7.03
CA SER A 287 3.14 8.31 -8.21
C SER A 287 2.81 6.99 -8.91
N GLU A 288 3.78 6.10 -9.08
CA GLU A 288 3.58 4.80 -9.72
C GLU A 288 2.75 3.85 -8.84
N ILE A 289 2.88 3.90 -7.52
CA ILE A 289 2.04 3.14 -6.58
C ILE A 289 0.58 3.60 -6.68
N LEU A 290 0.31 4.91 -6.63
CA LEU A 290 -1.03 5.46 -6.79
C LEU A 290 -1.67 5.05 -8.12
N LYS A 291 -0.88 5.07 -9.21
CA LYS A 291 -1.34 4.73 -10.55
C LYS A 291 -1.61 3.24 -10.75
N LYS A 292 -0.73 2.37 -10.23
CA LYS A 292 -0.76 0.92 -10.50
C LYS A 292 -1.59 0.13 -9.50
N THR A 293 -1.81 0.66 -8.30
CA THR A 293 -2.68 0.02 -7.31
C THR A 293 -4.10 -0.01 -7.85
N LYS A 294 -4.62 -1.23 -8.03
CA LYS A 294 -5.99 -1.49 -8.47
C LYS A 294 -6.58 -2.65 -7.67
N PHE A 295 -7.85 -2.50 -7.28
CA PHE A 295 -8.63 -3.52 -6.58
C PHE A 295 -9.65 -4.12 -7.55
N SER A 296 -9.66 -5.44 -7.73
CA SER A 296 -10.56 -6.12 -8.68
C SER A 296 -12.02 -5.88 -8.32
N GLN A 297 -12.89 -5.73 -9.32
CA GLN A 297 -14.34 -5.68 -9.10
C GLN A 297 -14.91 -7.09 -9.17
N SER A 298 -15.58 -7.52 -8.11
CA SER A 298 -16.48 -8.67 -8.17
C SER A 298 -17.76 -8.27 -8.92
N PHE A 299 -18.28 -9.15 -9.77
CA PHE A 299 -19.52 -8.93 -10.52
C PHE A 299 -20.73 -8.73 -9.59
N LYS A 300 -21.61 -7.80 -9.97
CA LYS A 300 -22.68 -7.22 -9.13
C LYS A 300 -23.89 -8.13 -8.88
N ALA A 301 -24.50 -7.91 -7.71
CA ALA A 301 -25.95 -7.86 -7.54
C ALA A 301 -26.45 -6.41 -7.77
N LEU A 302 -27.63 -6.24 -8.37
CA LEU A 302 -28.20 -4.94 -8.75
C LEU A 302 -28.48 -4.06 -7.51
N GLY A 303 -28.03 -2.80 -7.50
CA GLY A 303 -28.45 -1.78 -6.51
C GLY A 303 -27.44 -1.34 -5.44
N GLN A 304 -26.23 -1.90 -5.38
CA GLN A 304 -25.19 -1.47 -4.43
C GLN A 304 -24.18 -0.47 -5.04
N SER A 305 -23.70 0.49 -4.22
CA SER A 305 -22.57 1.36 -4.57
C SER A 305 -21.35 0.51 -4.90
N LEU A 306 -20.62 0.87 -5.97
CA LEU A 306 -19.41 0.15 -6.35
C LEU A 306 -18.33 0.32 -5.28
N PRO A 307 -17.62 -0.77 -4.91
CA PRO A 307 -16.45 -0.66 -4.07
C PRO A 307 -15.34 0.10 -4.82
N PRO A 308 -14.47 0.84 -4.11
CA PRO A 308 -13.38 1.59 -4.73
C PRO A 308 -12.45 0.71 -5.58
N GLU A 309 -12.02 1.22 -6.74
CA GLU A 309 -11.08 0.54 -7.64
C GLU A 309 -9.63 0.99 -7.43
N SER A 310 -9.42 2.17 -6.84
CA SER A 310 -8.11 2.76 -6.62
C SER A 310 -7.95 3.35 -5.22
N ILE A 311 -6.70 3.64 -4.82
CA ILE A 311 -6.40 4.16 -3.47
C ILE A 311 -7.22 5.42 -3.16
N LEU A 312 -7.25 6.38 -4.09
CA LEU A 312 -7.83 7.70 -3.88
C LEU A 312 -9.37 7.75 -3.89
N GLU A 313 -10.03 6.64 -4.23
CA GLU A 313 -11.50 6.51 -4.23
C GLU A 313 -12.07 6.08 -2.87
N HIS A 314 -11.22 5.74 -1.90
CA HIS A 314 -11.67 5.34 -0.57
C HIS A 314 -11.97 6.56 0.30
N ASP A 315 -12.95 6.43 1.20
CA ASP A 315 -13.35 7.50 2.11
C ASP A 315 -12.22 7.86 3.10
N LYS A 316 -11.48 6.83 3.55
CA LYS A 316 -10.38 6.97 4.51
C LYS A 316 -9.14 6.22 4.04
N ILE A 317 -8.00 6.91 4.01
CA ILE A 317 -6.76 6.35 3.49
C ILE A 317 -5.65 6.58 4.50
N ILE A 318 -4.94 5.51 4.84
CA ILE A 318 -3.75 5.53 5.69
C ILE A 318 -2.57 5.05 4.86
N TRP A 319 -1.51 5.86 4.81
CA TRP A 319 -0.25 5.51 4.16
C TRP A 319 0.85 5.44 5.21
N LEU A 320 1.45 4.27 5.37
CA LEU A 320 2.50 4.00 6.33
C LEU A 320 3.72 3.36 5.65
N GLY A 321 4.86 3.41 6.30
CA GLY A 321 6.02 2.63 5.89
C GLY A 321 7.35 3.33 6.07
N ASP A 322 8.39 2.66 5.58
CA ASP A 322 9.70 3.24 5.35
C ASP A 322 9.68 4.02 4.03
N LEU A 323 9.36 5.30 4.13
CA LEU A 323 9.33 6.23 3.00
C LEU A 323 10.74 6.66 2.57
N ASN A 324 11.77 6.37 3.37
CA ASN A 324 13.17 6.59 3.05
C ASN A 324 13.59 8.03 2.70
N TYR A 325 12.74 9.05 2.90
CA TYR A 325 13.15 10.45 2.76
C TYR A 325 14.20 10.83 3.81
N ARG A 326 15.17 11.65 3.39
CA ARG A 326 16.37 12.00 4.16
C ARG A 326 16.39 13.48 4.50
N LEU A 327 17.44 13.93 5.18
CA LEU A 327 17.64 15.35 5.46
C LEU A 327 18.48 15.99 4.35
N THR A 328 18.00 17.12 3.84
CA THR A 328 18.72 18.01 2.91
C THR A 328 19.64 18.94 3.72
N ALA A 329 20.59 18.35 4.45
CA ALA A 329 21.43 19.07 5.40
C ALA A 329 22.89 18.61 5.29
N GLY A 330 23.82 19.55 5.48
CA GLY A 330 25.22 19.20 5.73
C GLY A 330 25.33 18.28 6.93
N TYR A 331 26.28 17.34 6.89
CA TYR A 331 26.47 16.37 7.96
C TYR A 331 26.80 17.04 9.30
N ASP A 332 27.66 18.06 9.30
CA ASP A 332 28.08 18.76 10.53
C ASP A 332 26.92 19.54 11.17
N ASP A 333 26.16 20.30 10.36
CA ASP A 333 24.92 20.96 10.80
C ASP A 333 23.93 19.96 11.42
N THR A 334 23.78 18.80 10.80
CA THR A 334 22.85 17.77 11.28
C THR A 334 23.29 17.27 12.66
N LEU A 335 24.58 16.98 12.83
CA LEU A 335 25.11 16.53 14.11
C LEU A 335 24.96 17.59 15.21
N GLU A 336 25.14 18.87 14.89
CA GLU A 336 24.97 19.94 15.87
C GLU A 336 23.51 20.02 16.35
N LEU A 337 22.56 20.06 15.43
CA LEU A 337 21.13 20.11 15.77
C LEU A 337 20.67 18.83 16.48
N LEU A 338 21.21 17.67 16.08
CA LEU A 338 20.95 16.39 16.74
C LEU A 338 21.43 16.40 18.20
N LYS A 339 22.62 16.94 18.50
CA LYS A 339 23.14 17.08 19.87
C LYS A 339 22.27 18.01 20.73
N LYS A 340 21.67 19.02 20.12
CA LYS A 340 20.76 19.98 20.76
C LYS A 340 19.33 19.45 20.91
N ASN A 341 19.03 18.27 20.35
CA ASN A 341 17.68 17.73 20.22
C ASN A 341 16.71 18.71 19.52
N ASP A 342 17.21 19.54 18.59
CA ASP A 342 16.40 20.52 17.88
C ASP A 342 15.70 19.86 16.67
N TRP A 343 14.68 19.05 16.99
CA TRP A 343 13.89 18.32 16.01
C TRP A 343 13.18 19.26 15.05
N LYS A 344 12.74 20.43 15.52
CA LYS A 344 12.04 21.41 14.70
C LYS A 344 12.95 21.94 13.59
N ALA A 345 14.18 22.35 13.92
CA ALA A 345 15.13 22.84 12.92
C ALA A 345 15.55 21.73 11.94
N LEU A 346 15.72 20.49 12.42
CA LEU A 346 16.02 19.35 11.55
C LEU A 346 14.86 19.02 10.59
N LEU A 347 13.61 19.07 11.06
CA LEU A 347 12.43 18.82 10.24
C LEU A 347 12.21 19.87 9.14
N GLU A 348 12.73 21.08 9.28
CA GLU A 348 12.72 22.04 8.17
C GLU A 348 13.58 21.58 6.99
N LYS A 349 14.58 20.73 7.26
CA LYS A 349 15.46 20.11 6.27
C LYS A 349 14.99 18.72 5.83
N ASP A 350 13.83 18.24 6.29
CA ASP A 350 13.27 16.93 5.91
C ASP A 350 12.76 16.94 4.48
N GLN A 351 13.30 16.04 3.63
CA GLN A 351 12.93 15.96 2.22
C GLN A 351 11.42 15.74 2.03
N LEU A 352 10.77 14.87 2.81
CA LEU A 352 9.33 14.63 2.65
C LEU A 352 8.54 15.93 2.85
N ARG A 353 8.84 16.69 3.90
CA ARG A 353 8.21 18.00 4.16
C ARG A 353 8.50 19.03 3.08
N ILE A 354 9.71 19.05 2.52
CA ILE A 354 10.08 19.93 1.42
C ILE A 354 9.29 19.56 0.16
N GLU A 355 9.25 18.28 -0.20
CA GLU A 355 8.53 17.77 -1.37
C GLU A 355 7.01 17.97 -1.26
N GLN A 356 6.44 17.80 -0.06
CA GLN A 356 5.03 18.08 0.21
C GLN A 356 4.69 19.57 0.09
N ARG A 357 5.49 20.45 0.70
CA ARG A 357 5.28 21.92 0.61
C ARG A 357 5.37 22.42 -0.83
N ALA A 358 6.23 21.80 -1.63
CA ALA A 358 6.34 22.10 -3.05
C ALA A 358 5.24 21.46 -3.91
N GLY A 359 4.33 20.68 -3.32
CA GLY A 359 3.25 19.99 -4.03
C GLY A 359 3.69 18.87 -4.97
N ARG A 360 4.93 18.37 -4.82
CA ARG A 360 5.52 17.34 -5.71
C ARG A 360 5.14 15.91 -5.31
N VAL A 361 4.76 15.71 -4.06
CA VAL A 361 4.32 14.41 -3.53
C VAL A 361 3.30 14.61 -2.40
N PHE A 362 2.41 13.63 -2.19
CA PHE A 362 1.44 13.63 -1.08
C PHE A 362 0.66 14.94 -0.92
N LYS A 363 0.25 15.56 -2.04
CA LYS A 363 -0.59 16.77 -2.03
C LYS A 363 -1.92 16.52 -1.31
N GLU A 364 -2.27 17.38 -0.35
CA GLU A 364 -3.46 17.30 0.53
C GLU A 364 -3.45 16.15 1.55
N TRP A 365 -2.38 15.35 1.62
CA TRP A 365 -2.23 14.38 2.70
C TRP A 365 -1.79 15.09 3.97
N LYS A 366 -2.24 14.57 5.11
CA LYS A 366 -1.90 15.09 6.43
C LYS A 366 -0.87 14.18 7.08
N GLU A 367 -0.01 14.79 7.90
CA GLU A 367 0.95 14.10 8.77
C GLU A 367 0.96 14.83 10.13
N GLY A 368 1.13 14.06 11.21
CA GLY A 368 1.23 14.60 12.55
C GLY A 368 2.45 15.47 12.76
N LYS A 369 2.38 16.30 13.80
CA LYS A 369 3.58 16.97 14.29
C LYS A 369 4.52 15.92 14.88
N ILE A 370 5.76 15.91 14.39
CA ILE A 370 6.81 15.01 14.88
C ILE A 370 7.53 15.71 16.03
N TYR A 371 7.51 15.07 17.19
CA TYR A 371 8.21 15.52 18.40
C TYR A 371 9.28 14.53 18.88
N PHE A 372 9.52 13.48 18.09
CA PHE A 372 10.46 12.41 18.40
C PHE A 372 11.71 12.48 17.52
N ALA A 373 12.80 11.91 18.02
CA ALA A 373 14.09 11.87 17.33
C ALA A 373 14.03 11.05 16.01
N PRO A 374 14.94 11.29 15.05
CA PRO A 374 15.06 10.48 13.83
C PRO A 374 15.05 8.96 14.11
N THR A 375 14.40 8.21 13.23
CA THR A 375 14.15 6.77 13.42
C THR A 375 15.24 5.89 12.80
N TYR A 376 16.11 6.48 11.99
CA TYR A 376 17.20 5.84 11.25
C TYR A 376 18.46 6.73 11.31
N LYS A 377 19.70 6.24 11.23
CA LYS A 377 20.17 4.85 11.30
C LYS A 377 20.88 4.60 12.62
N TYR A 378 20.40 3.64 13.39
CA TYR A 378 21.00 3.25 14.66
C TYR A 378 22.05 2.15 14.49
N LEU A 379 22.96 2.07 15.45
CA LEU A 379 23.71 0.84 15.70
C LEU A 379 22.78 -0.20 16.33
N PHE A 380 22.91 -1.45 15.92
CA PHE A 380 22.09 -2.53 16.48
C PHE A 380 22.29 -2.66 18.00
N GLY A 381 21.18 -2.85 18.73
CA GLY A 381 21.22 -2.99 20.19
C GLY A 381 21.58 -1.71 20.95
N SER A 382 21.64 -0.56 20.28
CA SER A 382 22.12 0.70 20.87
C SER A 382 21.22 1.89 20.51
N ASP A 383 21.25 2.93 21.34
CA ASP A 383 20.61 4.24 21.08
C ASP A 383 21.53 5.23 20.35
N GLN A 384 22.71 4.78 19.96
CA GLN A 384 23.65 5.59 19.20
C GLN A 384 23.38 5.50 17.70
N TYR A 385 23.42 6.66 17.04
CA TYR A 385 23.37 6.71 15.59
C TYR A 385 24.70 6.27 14.98
N VAL A 386 24.65 5.59 13.84
CA VAL A 386 25.85 5.24 13.04
C VAL A 386 26.67 6.48 12.69
N ALA A 387 26.01 7.62 12.51
CA ALA A 387 26.66 8.91 12.28
C ALA A 387 27.65 9.28 13.39
N GLN A 388 27.41 8.90 14.65
CA GLN A 388 28.22 9.36 15.78
C GLN A 388 29.52 8.56 15.97
N THR A 389 29.63 7.35 15.39
CA THR A 389 30.75 6.43 15.65
C THR A 389 31.73 6.27 14.47
N ASN A 390 31.29 6.53 13.24
CA ASN A 390 32.12 6.29 12.06
C ASN A 390 32.97 7.50 11.64
N LYS A 391 34.29 7.35 11.74
CA LYS A 391 35.26 8.37 11.31
C LYS A 391 35.35 8.53 9.78
N SER A 392 35.13 7.46 9.01
CA SER A 392 35.15 7.48 7.53
C SER A 392 33.90 8.13 6.93
N LYS A 393 34.09 9.09 6.00
CA LYS A 393 32.99 9.79 5.30
C LYS A 393 32.11 8.85 4.46
N GLU A 394 32.67 7.80 3.86
CA GLU A 394 31.95 6.92 2.93
C GLU A 394 30.88 6.03 3.61
N LYS A 395 31.05 5.75 4.90
CA LYS A 395 30.14 4.90 5.69
C LYS A 395 29.20 5.68 6.60
N ARG A 396 29.26 7.01 6.58
CA ARG A 396 28.33 7.86 7.34
C ARG A 396 26.94 7.74 6.72
N ARG A 397 25.93 7.69 7.60
CA ARG A 397 24.51 7.76 7.25
C ARG A 397 23.91 8.83 8.13
N THR A 398 23.37 9.86 7.51
CA THR A 398 22.77 10.98 8.23
C THR A 398 21.49 10.50 8.89
N PRO A 399 21.25 10.80 10.19
CA PRO A 399 20.00 10.45 10.83
C PRO A 399 18.80 11.02 10.08
N ALA A 400 17.71 10.26 9.94
CA ALA A 400 16.53 10.63 9.18
C ALA A 400 15.24 10.05 9.75
N TRP A 401 14.12 10.73 9.48
CA TRP A 401 12.76 10.23 9.71
C TRP A 401 12.28 9.46 8.49
N CYS A 402 12.80 8.24 8.33
CA CYS A 402 12.46 7.35 7.24
C CYS A 402 11.04 6.76 7.41
N ASP A 403 10.66 6.46 8.65
CA ASP A 403 9.45 5.70 9.00
C ASP A 403 8.29 6.68 9.30
N ARG A 404 7.27 6.70 8.43
CA ARG A 404 6.24 7.76 8.43
C ARG A 404 4.82 7.22 8.34
N ILE A 405 3.86 7.99 8.84
CA ILE A 405 2.43 7.68 8.80
C ILE A 405 1.66 8.93 8.38
N LEU A 406 1.00 8.86 7.22
CA LEU A 406 0.21 9.92 6.62
C LEU A 406 -1.23 9.44 6.42
N TRP A 407 -2.16 10.38 6.31
CA TRP A 407 -3.56 10.06 6.03
C TRP A 407 -4.25 11.06 5.11
N LYS A 408 -5.35 10.61 4.50
CA LYS A 408 -6.30 11.43 3.74
C LYS A 408 -7.72 10.91 4.01
N GLY A 409 -8.70 11.81 4.07
CA GLY A 409 -10.10 11.48 4.34
C GLY A 409 -10.68 12.31 5.47
N GLU A 410 -11.99 12.56 5.40
CA GLU A 410 -12.73 13.27 6.43
C GLU A 410 -13.03 12.35 7.63
N GLY A 411 -13.21 12.95 8.81
CA GLY A 411 -13.43 12.20 10.05
C GLY A 411 -12.27 11.27 10.42
N VAL A 412 -11.04 11.59 10.01
CA VAL A 412 -9.81 10.92 10.45
C VAL A 412 -8.98 11.94 11.23
N GLU A 413 -8.91 11.74 12.54
CA GLU A 413 -8.16 12.59 13.46
C GLU A 413 -7.00 11.79 14.06
N GLN A 414 -5.78 12.32 13.96
CA GLN A 414 -4.62 11.72 14.58
C GLN A 414 -4.50 12.21 16.03
N LEU A 415 -4.58 11.28 16.98
CA LEU A 415 -4.52 11.57 18.41
C LEU A 415 -3.07 11.59 18.90
N TRP A 416 -2.29 10.56 18.56
CA TRP A 416 -0.89 10.42 18.95
C TRP A 416 0.00 10.09 17.75
N TYR A 417 1.25 10.53 17.80
CA TYR A 417 2.26 10.14 16.81
C TYR A 417 3.63 9.99 17.50
N VAL A 418 4.08 8.74 17.64
CA VAL A 418 5.12 8.37 18.59
C VAL A 418 6.11 7.40 17.95
N ARG A 419 7.37 7.50 18.39
CA ARG A 419 8.43 6.52 18.12
C ARG A 419 8.53 5.57 19.32
N GLY A 420 8.54 4.26 19.06
CA GLY A 420 8.86 3.26 20.08
C GLY A 420 10.38 3.04 20.21
N GLU A 421 10.80 2.52 21.36
CA GLU A 421 12.23 2.49 21.76
C GLU A 421 12.90 1.11 21.53
N SER A 422 12.27 0.22 20.77
CA SER A 422 12.85 -1.10 20.49
C SER A 422 14.17 -1.00 19.72
N LYS A 423 15.20 -1.68 20.24
CA LYS A 423 16.57 -1.69 19.68
C LYS A 423 16.84 -2.90 18.76
N PHE A 424 15.78 -3.64 18.43
CA PHE A 424 15.85 -4.86 17.63
C PHE A 424 16.43 -4.59 16.22
N SER A 425 16.07 -3.47 15.62
CA SER A 425 16.49 -3.03 14.29
C SER A 425 17.40 -1.80 14.34
N ASP A 426 18.03 -1.46 13.21
CA ASP A 426 18.67 -0.16 13.00
C ASP A 426 17.66 0.96 12.72
N HIS A 427 16.38 0.61 12.63
CA HIS A 427 15.24 1.51 12.73
C HIS A 427 14.51 1.39 14.07
N ARG A 428 13.88 2.49 14.49
CA ARG A 428 12.92 2.51 15.61
C ARG A 428 11.49 2.37 15.07
N PRO A 429 10.62 1.56 15.71
CA PRO A 429 9.22 1.47 15.31
C PRO A 429 8.53 2.82 15.47
N VAL A 430 7.58 3.12 14.60
CA VAL A 430 6.74 4.33 14.67
C VAL A 430 5.30 3.90 14.73
N TYR A 431 4.49 4.58 15.52
CA TYR A 431 3.07 4.29 15.60
C TYR A 431 2.24 5.54 15.88
N SER A 432 0.96 5.42 15.59
CA SER A 432 -0.02 6.47 15.68
C SER A 432 -1.34 5.90 16.15
N LEU A 433 -2.06 6.67 16.96
CA LEU A 433 -3.44 6.37 17.32
C LEU A 433 -4.35 7.37 16.59
N PHE A 434 -5.38 6.88 15.94
CA PHE A 434 -6.37 7.69 15.24
C PHE A 434 -7.76 7.51 15.87
N SER A 435 -8.56 8.57 15.83
CA SER A 435 -10.01 8.54 15.92
C SER A 435 -10.58 8.54 14.50
N VAL A 436 -11.45 7.59 14.17
CA VAL A 436 -12.03 7.47 12.83
C VAL A 436 -13.56 7.31 12.88
N ASN A 437 -14.27 8.21 12.20
CA ASN A 437 -15.73 8.19 12.12
C ASN A 437 -16.20 7.21 11.04
N VAL A 438 -16.97 6.20 11.40
CA VAL A 438 -17.51 5.18 10.51
C VAL A 438 -19.02 5.34 10.40
N ASP A 439 -19.54 5.35 9.18
CA ASP A 439 -20.97 5.53 8.93
C ASP A 439 -21.71 4.19 9.12
N LEU A 440 -22.73 4.21 9.99
CA LEU A 440 -23.56 3.05 10.31
C LEU A 440 -24.73 2.87 9.34
N THR A 441 -25.13 3.91 8.64
CA THR A 441 -26.21 3.91 7.64
C THR A 441 -25.70 4.37 6.26
N SER A 442 -26.27 3.81 5.19
CA SER A 442 -25.91 4.17 3.81
C SER A 442 -26.58 5.49 3.40
N ASN A 443 -26.08 6.63 3.90
CA ASN A 443 -26.60 7.96 3.56
C ASN A 443 -26.08 8.53 2.23
N LYS A 444 -25.58 7.71 1.29
CA LYS A 444 -25.29 8.15 -0.09
C LYS A 444 -26.60 8.37 -0.86
N LEU A 445 -27.39 9.35 -0.44
CA LEU A 445 -28.45 9.93 -1.26
C LEU A 445 -27.78 10.55 -2.50
N SER A 446 -28.19 10.08 -3.67
CA SER A 446 -27.98 10.79 -4.93
C SER A 446 -28.50 12.23 -4.78
N PRO A 447 -27.83 13.24 -5.37
CA PRO A 447 -28.37 14.58 -5.38
C PRO A 447 -29.72 14.53 -6.10
N SER A 448 -30.79 14.66 -5.33
CA SER A 448 -32.13 14.80 -5.86
C SER A 448 -32.14 16.07 -6.69
N ILE A 449 -32.43 15.92 -7.98
CA ILE A 449 -32.69 17.02 -8.88
C ILE A 449 -33.91 17.74 -8.29
N ALA A 450 -33.68 18.86 -7.62
CA ALA A 450 -34.73 19.79 -7.25
C ALA A 450 -35.34 20.35 -8.54
N THR A 451 -36.35 19.66 -9.06
CA THR A 451 -37.24 20.20 -10.09
C THR A 451 -38.14 21.21 -9.39
N SER A 452 -37.75 22.47 -9.46
CA SER A 452 -38.60 23.60 -9.13
C SER A 452 -39.71 23.73 -10.18
N ASN A 453 -40.82 23.04 -9.95
CA ASN A 453 -42.08 23.35 -10.63
C ASN A 453 -42.61 24.67 -10.06
N SER A 454 -42.27 25.77 -10.73
CA SER A 454 -42.95 27.06 -10.60
C SER A 454 -43.67 27.36 -11.91
N SER A 455 -44.92 26.92 -11.99
CA SER A 455 -45.86 27.32 -13.03
C SER A 455 -46.19 28.81 -12.86
N SER A 456 -45.76 29.65 -13.81
CA SER A 456 -46.44 30.91 -14.08
C SER A 456 -46.58 31.11 -15.58
N ILE A 457 -47.84 31.08 -16.00
CA ILE A 457 -48.32 31.36 -17.35
C ILE A 457 -48.43 32.88 -17.47
N ILE A 458 -47.69 33.51 -18.39
CA ILE A 458 -48.09 34.78 -19.00
C ILE A 458 -47.88 34.70 -20.50
N SER A 459 -48.94 35.10 -21.22
CA SER A 459 -49.19 34.96 -22.64
C SER A 459 -48.75 36.17 -23.48
N ARG A 460 -48.29 35.87 -24.71
CA ARG A 460 -48.42 36.63 -25.99
C ARG A 460 -47.74 38.01 -26.12
N SER A 461 -46.88 38.16 -27.14
CA SER A 461 -47.27 38.62 -28.50
C SER A 461 -46.04 38.80 -29.42
N CYS A 462 -46.26 38.65 -30.72
CA CYS A 462 -45.26 38.79 -31.79
C CYS A 462 -45.33 40.19 -32.44
N SER A 463 -44.20 40.77 -32.90
CA SER A 463 -44.10 41.39 -34.23
C SER A 463 -42.66 41.73 -34.70
N SER A 464 -42.39 41.38 -35.97
CA SER A 464 -41.65 42.12 -37.02
C SER A 464 -40.17 42.56 -36.87
N ARG A 465 -39.32 41.80 -37.58
CA ARG A 465 -38.16 42.12 -38.49
C ARG A 465 -37.99 43.59 -39.00
N PRO A 466 -36.77 44.03 -39.42
CA PRO A 466 -36.14 43.59 -40.69
C PRO A 466 -34.62 43.30 -40.71
N LEU A 467 -34.21 42.67 -41.82
CA LEU A 467 -32.91 42.08 -42.19
C LEU A 467 -31.80 43.07 -42.57
N THR A 468 -30.54 42.63 -42.47
CA THR A 468 -29.55 42.73 -43.57
C THR A 468 -28.61 41.52 -43.61
N ASN A 469 -28.23 41.16 -44.84
CA ASN A 469 -27.62 39.92 -45.33
C ASN A 469 -26.11 39.76 -45.07
N ALA A 470 -25.65 38.50 -44.97
CA ALA A 470 -24.50 38.00 -45.76
C ALA A 470 -24.49 36.45 -45.85
N ALA A 471 -24.70 35.98 -47.08
CA ALA A 471 -24.39 34.72 -47.77
C ALA A 471 -23.52 33.65 -47.06
N LEU A 472 -23.99 32.39 -46.92
CA LEU A 472 -23.83 31.19 -47.81
C LEU A 472 -22.50 30.43 -47.57
N SER A 473 -22.39 29.09 -47.53
CA SER A 473 -23.26 27.93 -47.80
C SER A 473 -22.78 26.73 -46.93
N SER A 474 -23.63 25.90 -46.32
CA SER A 474 -24.28 24.67 -46.86
C SER A 474 -23.27 23.60 -47.38
N SER A 475 -23.40 22.29 -47.12
CA SER A 475 -24.58 21.49 -46.79
C SER A 475 -24.25 20.18 -46.05
N CYS A 476 -25.17 19.84 -45.15
CA CYS A 476 -25.50 18.55 -44.53
C CYS A 476 -25.87 17.41 -45.50
N PHE A 477 -25.85 16.15 -45.05
CA PHE A 477 -27.03 15.25 -45.06
C PHE A 477 -26.78 13.98 -44.20
N ALA A 478 -27.87 13.49 -43.59
CA ALA A 478 -27.96 12.36 -42.67
C ALA A 478 -28.75 11.19 -43.31
N LYS A 479 -28.55 9.95 -42.80
CA LYS A 479 -29.60 8.96 -42.38
C LYS A 479 -29.13 7.49 -42.36
N VAL A 480 -29.23 6.86 -41.18
CA VAL A 480 -29.96 5.64 -40.75
C VAL A 480 -30.17 4.41 -41.69
N GLN A 481 -30.14 3.20 -41.07
CA GLN A 481 -30.62 1.82 -41.44
C GLN A 481 -29.71 0.97 -42.35
N ALA A 482 -29.68 -0.38 -42.32
CA ALA A 482 -29.95 -1.50 -41.40
C ALA A 482 -29.49 -2.80 -42.12
N GLU A 483 -29.42 -3.93 -41.38
CA GLU A 483 -29.33 -5.37 -41.81
C GLU A 483 -27.98 -5.87 -42.40
N GLU A 484 -27.27 -6.84 -41.80
CA GLU A 484 -27.49 -8.31 -41.66
C GLU A 484 -27.51 -9.10 -43.00
N GLN A 485 -26.55 -10.04 -43.14
CA GLN A 485 -26.43 -11.23 -44.04
C GLN A 485 -24.96 -11.37 -44.52
N LEU A 486 -24.31 -12.53 -44.66
CA LEU A 486 -24.63 -13.93 -44.44
C LEU A 486 -23.29 -14.72 -44.54
N LEU A 487 -23.15 -15.73 -43.70
CA LEU A 487 -22.10 -16.75 -43.72
C LEU A 487 -22.39 -17.82 -44.80
N LEU A 488 -21.33 -18.42 -45.36
CA LEU A 488 -21.26 -19.72 -46.06
C LEU A 488 -21.58 -19.79 -47.56
N LEU A 489 -20.52 -19.97 -48.36
CA LEU A 489 -20.39 -20.76 -49.62
C LEU A 489 -18.87 -20.74 -49.92
N THR A 490 -18.11 -21.81 -50.21
CA THR A 490 -18.34 -23.24 -50.38
C THR A 490 -16.96 -23.92 -50.28
N ARG A 491 -16.92 -25.13 -49.73
CA ARG A 491 -15.72 -25.99 -49.62
C ARG A 491 -15.60 -26.85 -50.87
N ALA A 492 -14.36 -27.15 -51.27
CA ALA A 492 -13.91 -28.28 -52.10
C ALA A 492 -14.21 -28.27 -53.62
N HIS A 493 -13.17 -28.12 -54.45
CA HIS A 493 -12.55 -29.24 -55.19
C HIS A 493 -11.41 -28.74 -56.09
N ARG A 494 -10.18 -29.20 -55.87
CA ARG A 494 -9.45 -30.08 -56.81
C ARG A 494 -8.08 -30.46 -56.25
N HIS A 495 -7.88 -31.77 -56.20
CA HIS A 495 -6.69 -32.48 -55.80
C HIS A 495 -5.74 -32.61 -56.99
N ARG A 496 -4.42 -32.63 -56.70
CA ARG A 496 -3.32 -33.31 -57.41
C ARG A 496 -2.99 -32.92 -58.86
N VAL A 497 -1.70 -32.69 -59.12
CA VAL A 497 -0.84 -33.53 -60.01
C VAL A 497 0.59 -32.93 -60.04
N LEU A 498 1.56 -33.78 -59.63
CA LEU A 498 2.97 -33.93 -60.04
C LEU A 498 3.90 -32.69 -59.99
N THR A 499 5.09 -32.69 -59.40
CA THR A 499 6.12 -33.73 -59.15
C THR A 499 6.86 -33.45 -57.85
#